data_AF-A0A2C6KJD7-F1
#
_entry.id   AF-A0A2C6KJD7-F1
#
_cell.length_a   1.000
_cell.length_b   1.000
_cell.length_c   1.000
_cell.angle_alpha   90.00
_cell.angle_beta   90.00
_cell.angle_gamma   90.00
#
_symmetry.space_group_name_H-M   'P 1'
#
loop_
_entity.id
_entity.type
_entity.pdbx_description
1 polymer ?
#
loop_
_entity_poly.entity_id
_entity_poly.type
_entity_poly.pdbx_seq_one_letter_code
_entity_poly.pdbx_strand_id
1 'polypeptide(L)'
;MTLLVMSMSALSSAPPSSAGSQPSEGSSSSLSSSATSHMDRLLSDMKMLAAYEAAGDWQEPKAMEAAFNNFSWSDPEVLKALPEYLASKGEQKRRVDFAYTALCPRPRDRRSHDGESPMQEDSRHPTAGH
;
A
#
# COMPACT_ATOMS: atom_id res chain seq x y z
N MET A 1 -0.12 5.17 2.42
CA MET A 1 1.22 5.78 2.30
C MET A 1 2.02 4.90 1.34
N THR A 2 2.05 5.29 0.06
CA THR A 2 3.24 5.85 -0.65
C THR A 2 4.30 4.75 -0.80
N LEU A 3 4.50 4.12 -1.97
CA LEU A 3 5.44 4.59 -3.00
C LEU A 3 5.28 3.74 -4.29
N LEU A 4 4.88 4.34 -5.42
CA LEU A 4 5.12 3.77 -6.75
C LEU A 4 5.10 4.84 -7.86
N VAL A 5 5.84 5.92 -7.67
CA VAL A 5 6.01 6.96 -8.70
C VAL A 5 7.49 7.31 -8.80
N MET A 6 8.28 6.45 -9.44
CA MET A 6 9.61 6.82 -9.97
C MET A 6 10.19 5.71 -10.86
N SER A 7 9.63 5.59 -12.07
CA SER A 7 10.32 5.11 -13.26
C SER A 7 9.35 5.21 -14.42
N MET A 8 9.80 5.76 -15.55
CA MET A 8 9.15 5.87 -16.88
C MET A 8 9.29 7.29 -17.45
N SER A 9 10.50 7.84 -17.40
CA SER A 9 10.90 8.99 -18.22
C SER A 9 12.20 8.67 -18.94
N ALA A 10 12.13 7.77 -19.92
CA ALA A 10 13.21 7.58 -20.90
C ALA A 10 12.66 6.92 -22.16
N LEU A 11 11.77 7.61 -22.87
CA LEU A 11 11.50 7.29 -24.27
C LEU A 11 11.20 8.57 -25.04
N SER A 12 12.24 9.27 -25.47
CA SER A 12 12.13 10.13 -26.65
C SER A 12 13.49 10.46 -27.24
N SER A 13 13.57 10.25 -28.56
CA SER A 13 14.49 10.86 -29.53
C SER A 13 15.78 10.13 -29.89
N ALA A 14 15.81 9.66 -31.15
CA ALA A 14 17.00 9.38 -31.97
C ALA A 14 16.95 10.31 -33.22
N PRO A 15 17.96 10.36 -34.11
CA PRO A 15 19.42 10.55 -33.96
C PRO A 15 19.88 11.84 -34.74
N PRO A 16 21.19 12.16 -34.94
CA PRO A 16 21.94 11.59 -36.07
C PRO A 16 23.47 11.39 -35.87
N SER A 17 24.02 10.61 -36.80
CA SER A 17 25.40 10.30 -37.21
C SER A 17 26.56 11.24 -36.80
N SER A 18 27.69 10.69 -36.33
CA SER A 18 28.96 10.58 -37.11
C SER A 18 30.11 10.00 -36.26
N ALA A 19 31.15 9.54 -36.95
CA ALA A 19 32.30 8.74 -36.51
C ALA A 19 33.14 9.28 -35.33
N GLY A 20 33.77 8.38 -34.57
CA GLY A 20 34.88 8.75 -33.68
C GLY A 20 35.21 7.71 -32.62
N SER A 21 36.46 7.25 -32.62
CA SER A 21 37.08 6.21 -31.81
C SER A 21 37.04 6.36 -30.27
N GLN A 22 37.25 5.20 -29.63
CA GLN A 22 37.91 4.92 -28.34
C GLN A 22 37.07 4.61 -27.08
N PRO A 23 37.58 3.68 -26.24
CA PRO A 23 36.85 3.04 -25.16
C PRO A 23 36.95 3.86 -23.88
N SER A 24 35.85 3.99 -23.14
CA SER A 24 35.84 4.58 -21.81
C SER A 24 35.10 3.64 -20.88
N GLU A 25 35.91 3.04 -20.02
CA GLU A 25 35.61 2.44 -18.73
C GLU A 25 34.15 2.50 -18.28
N GLY A 26 33.58 1.30 -18.12
CA GLY A 26 32.26 1.09 -17.58
C GLY A 26 32.12 1.77 -16.23
N SER A 27 31.48 2.94 -16.25
CA SER A 27 30.90 3.58 -15.08
C SER A 27 29.73 2.71 -14.62
N SER A 28 30.04 1.72 -13.80
CA SER A 28 29.07 0.91 -13.07
C SER A 28 28.32 1.80 -12.08
N SER A 29 27.22 2.37 -12.58
CA SER A 29 25.95 2.62 -11.89
C SER A 29 25.97 2.48 -10.37
N SER A 30 26.29 3.58 -9.68
CA SER A 30 26.08 3.80 -8.24
C SER A 30 24.59 4.08 -7.91
N LEU A 31 23.67 3.30 -8.48
CA LEU A 31 22.22 3.37 -8.23
C LEU A 31 21.76 2.42 -7.09
N SER A 32 22.67 1.62 -6.53
CA SER A 32 22.32 0.49 -5.66
C SER A 32 22.10 0.86 -4.18
N SER A 33 22.67 1.96 -3.69
CA SER A 33 22.67 2.26 -2.24
C SER A 33 21.43 2.99 -1.74
N SER A 34 20.71 3.74 -2.58
CA SER A 34 19.46 4.43 -2.17
C SER A 34 18.23 3.52 -2.30
N ALA A 35 18.21 2.64 -3.29
CA ALA A 35 17.09 1.72 -3.49
C ALA A 35 16.88 0.78 -2.28
N THR A 36 17.97 0.37 -1.63
CA THR A 36 17.91 -0.48 -0.43
C THR A 36 17.36 0.29 0.76
N SER A 37 17.73 1.56 0.95
CA SER A 37 17.26 2.35 2.11
C SER A 37 15.77 2.70 2.04
N HIS A 38 15.23 2.96 0.86
CA HIS A 38 13.77 3.16 0.70
C HIS A 38 13.00 1.85 0.96
N MET A 39 13.52 0.73 0.47
CA MET A 39 12.90 -0.58 0.69
C MET A 39 12.95 -0.97 2.18
N ASP A 40 14.06 -0.74 2.87
CA ASP A 40 14.20 -1.04 4.30
C ASP A 40 13.19 -0.26 5.15
N ARG A 41 12.99 1.02 4.84
CA ARG A 41 11.98 1.86 5.51
C ARG A 41 10.57 1.35 5.24
N LEU A 42 10.24 1.08 3.97
CA LEU A 42 8.95 0.52 3.59
C LEU A 42 8.66 -0.80 4.33
N LEU A 43 9.64 -1.72 4.35
CA LEU A 43 9.50 -3.00 5.05
C LEU A 43 9.36 -2.81 6.57
N SER A 44 10.07 -1.83 7.15
CA SER A 44 9.94 -1.49 8.57
C SER A 44 8.54 -0.98 8.90
N ASP A 45 8.01 -0.04 8.12
CA ASP A 45 6.66 0.50 8.33
C ASP A 45 5.58 -0.57 8.14
N MET A 46 5.77 -1.48 7.17
CA MET A 46 4.84 -2.60 6.98
C MET A 46 4.84 -3.58 8.15
N LYS A 47 5.99 -3.81 8.78
CA LYS A 47 6.07 -4.58 10.03
C LYS A 47 5.36 -3.86 11.18
N MET A 48 5.52 -2.55 11.31
CA MET A 48 4.86 -1.78 12.36
C MET A 48 3.34 -1.73 12.16
N LEU A 49 2.85 -1.66 10.92
CA LEU A 49 1.42 -1.75 10.62
C LEU A 49 0.85 -3.09 11.07
N ALA A 50 1.48 -4.20 10.68
CA ALA A 50 1.05 -5.54 11.07
C ALA A 50 1.10 -5.74 12.59
N ALA A 51 2.14 -5.21 13.26
CA ALA A 51 2.26 -5.26 14.72
C ALA A 51 1.16 -4.43 15.42
N TYR A 52 0.81 -3.26 14.88
CA TYR A 52 -0.25 -2.41 15.39
C TYR A 52 -1.62 -3.08 15.29
N GLU A 53 -1.93 -3.68 14.13
CA GLU A 53 -3.17 -4.41 13.91
C GLU A 53 -3.28 -5.62 14.84
N ALA A 54 -2.22 -6.43 14.93
CA ALA A 54 -2.17 -7.57 15.82
C ALA A 54 -2.35 -7.14 17.29
N ALA A 55 -1.65 -6.10 17.74
CA ALA A 55 -1.80 -5.58 19.10
C ALA A 55 -3.23 -5.07 19.37
N GLY A 56 -3.92 -4.55 18.35
CA GLY A 56 -5.35 -4.22 18.42
C GLY A 56 -6.23 -5.44 18.66
N ASP A 57 -6.00 -6.52 17.93
CA ASP A 57 -6.74 -7.78 18.08
C ASP A 57 -6.54 -8.41 19.48
N TRP A 58 -5.33 -8.31 20.03
CA TRP A 58 -5.00 -8.81 21.37
C TRP A 58 -5.30 -7.82 22.50
N GLN A 59 -5.80 -6.62 22.18
CA GLN A 59 -6.09 -5.54 23.14
C GLN A 59 -4.86 -5.16 23.99
N GLU A 60 -3.70 -5.05 23.35
CA GLU A 60 -2.44 -4.66 23.98
C GLU A 60 -2.09 -3.19 23.68
N PRO A 61 -2.64 -2.20 24.43
CA PRO A 61 -2.49 -0.78 24.10
C PRO A 61 -1.03 -0.31 24.11
N LYS A 62 -0.18 -0.89 24.97
CA LYS A 62 1.25 -0.56 25.02
C LYS A 62 1.98 -1.01 23.74
N ALA A 63 1.62 -2.18 23.21
CA ALA A 63 2.21 -2.69 21.98
C ALA A 63 1.72 -1.91 20.76
N MET A 64 0.45 -1.50 20.75
CA MET A 64 -0.08 -0.57 19.75
C MET A 64 0.68 0.76 19.76
N GLU A 65 0.83 1.37 20.93
CA GLU A 65 1.56 2.65 21.08
C GLU A 65 3.02 2.50 20.65
N ALA A 66 3.70 1.41 21.03
CA ALA A 66 5.07 1.15 20.63
C ALA A 66 5.20 0.99 19.10
N ALA A 67 4.30 0.23 18.47
CA ALA A 67 4.27 0.07 17.02
C ALA A 67 3.99 1.42 16.33
N PHE A 68 3.05 2.20 16.84
CA PHE A 68 2.73 3.52 16.33
C PHE A 68 3.94 4.45 16.40
N ASN A 69 4.63 4.54 17.54
CA ASN A 69 5.78 5.43 17.72
C ASN A 69 7.00 5.04 16.87
N ASN A 70 7.08 3.79 16.45
CA ASN A 70 8.18 3.27 15.62
C ASN A 70 7.94 3.38 14.11
N PHE A 71 6.79 3.90 13.68
CA PHE A 71 6.62 4.28 12.28
C PHE A 71 7.57 5.42 11.86
N SER A 72 7.92 5.46 10.58
CA SER A 72 8.82 6.46 10.00
C SER A 72 8.19 7.87 9.82
N TRP A 73 7.53 8.40 10.85
CA TRP A 73 6.80 9.68 10.80
C TRP A 73 7.61 10.89 10.34
N SER A 74 8.91 10.87 10.60
CA SER A 74 9.84 11.99 10.36
C SER A 74 10.66 11.84 9.07
N ASP A 75 10.28 10.94 8.15
CA ASP A 75 10.95 10.83 6.86
C ASP A 75 10.78 12.13 6.05
N PRO A 76 11.87 12.88 5.78
CA PRO A 76 11.79 14.19 5.15
C PRO A 76 11.27 14.13 3.70
N GLU A 77 11.51 13.02 2.98
CA GLU A 77 11.03 12.87 1.61
C GLU A 77 9.52 12.63 1.58
N VAL A 78 9.02 11.83 2.52
CA VAL A 78 7.57 11.58 2.68
C VAL A 78 6.87 12.86 3.12
N LEU A 79 7.42 13.59 4.08
CA LEU A 79 6.87 14.86 4.54
C LEU A 79 6.80 15.90 3.41
N LYS A 80 7.80 15.94 2.53
CA LYS A 80 7.82 16.80 1.35
C LYS A 80 6.77 16.38 0.30
N ALA A 81 6.62 15.08 0.07
CA ALA A 81 5.68 14.54 -0.91
C ALA A 81 4.20 14.57 -0.45
N LEU A 82 3.95 14.66 0.86
CA LEU A 82 2.61 14.68 1.44
C LEU A 82 1.70 15.79 0.87
N PRO A 83 2.08 17.09 0.88
CA PRO A 83 1.25 18.14 0.29
C PRO A 83 1.02 17.92 -1.21
N GLU A 84 1.99 17.38 -1.94
CA GLU A 84 1.84 17.06 -3.37
C GLU A 84 0.79 15.96 -3.60
N TYR A 85 0.81 14.89 -2.80
CA TYR A 85 -0.20 13.84 -2.86
C TYR A 85 -1.59 14.38 -2.51
N LEU A 86 -1.72 15.22 -1.48
CA LEU A 86 -3.00 15.82 -1.08
C LEU A 86 -3.58 16.75 -2.17
N ALA A 87 -2.72 17.43 -2.92
CA ALA A 87 -3.13 18.25 -4.06
C ALA A 87 -3.33 17.45 -5.36
N SER A 88 -2.78 16.22 -5.43
CA SER A 88 -2.77 15.41 -6.65
C SER A 88 -4.17 14.94 -7.09
N LYS A 89 -4.36 14.82 -8.40
CA LYS A 89 -5.61 14.36 -9.04
C LYS A 89 -5.29 13.46 -10.23
N GLY A 90 -6.32 12.81 -10.78
CA GLY A 90 -6.21 12.03 -12.00
C GLY A 90 -5.36 10.77 -11.85
N GLU A 91 -4.51 10.47 -12.82
CA GLU A 91 -3.80 9.20 -12.92
C GLU A 91 -2.78 8.97 -11.81
N GLN A 92 -1.99 9.99 -11.46
CA GLN A 92 -0.96 9.85 -10.41
C GLN A 92 -1.58 9.46 -9.08
N LYS A 93 -2.67 10.12 -8.68
CA LYS A 93 -3.42 9.77 -7.47
C LYS A 93 -3.99 8.35 -7.56
N ARG A 94 -4.59 7.97 -8.69
CA ARG A 94 -5.16 6.62 -8.88
C ARG A 94 -4.12 5.51 -8.71
N ARG A 95 -2.88 5.70 -9.20
CA ARG A 95 -1.81 4.71 -9.03
C ARG A 95 -1.40 4.54 -7.57
N VAL A 96 -1.25 5.65 -6.84
CA VAL A 96 -0.90 5.62 -5.41
C VAL A 96 -2.03 4.98 -4.59
N ASP A 97 -3.28 5.34 -4.86
CA ASP A 97 -4.44 4.80 -4.18
C ASP A 97 -4.62 3.29 -4.47
N PHE A 98 -4.34 2.86 -5.69
CA PHE A 98 -4.33 1.45 -6.07
C PHE A 98 -3.26 0.66 -5.31
N ALA A 99 -2.02 1.16 -5.30
CA ALA A 99 -0.92 0.53 -4.57
C ALA A 99 -1.24 0.44 -3.06
N TYR A 100 -1.79 1.49 -2.46
CA TYR A 100 -2.21 1.47 -1.05
C TYR A 100 -3.29 0.42 -0.79
N THR A 101 -4.28 0.29 -1.67
CA THR A 101 -5.34 -0.72 -1.54
C THR A 101 -4.79 -2.15 -1.63
N ALA A 102 -3.77 -2.37 -2.44
CA ALA A 102 -3.10 -3.68 -2.55
C ALA A 102 -2.27 -4.01 -1.31
N LEU A 103 -1.61 -3.01 -0.71
CA LEU A 103 -0.77 -3.19 0.48
C LEU A 103 -1.57 -3.29 1.79
N CYS A 104 -2.65 -2.52 1.91
CA CYS A 104 -3.50 -2.45 3.08
C CYS A 104 -4.95 -2.75 2.68
N PRO A 105 -5.28 -4.01 2.34
CA PRO A 105 -6.63 -4.37 1.95
C PRO A 105 -7.57 -4.15 3.15
N ARG A 106 -8.74 -3.53 2.90
CA ARG A 106 -9.73 -3.34 3.95
C ARG A 106 -10.12 -4.70 4.57
N PRO A 107 -10.11 -4.83 5.90
CA PRO A 107 -10.64 -6.02 6.56
C PRO A 107 -12.08 -6.25 6.08
N ARG A 108 -12.42 -7.49 5.70
CA ARG A 108 -13.82 -7.85 5.44
C ARG A 108 -14.60 -7.61 6.73
N ASP A 109 -15.62 -6.74 6.69
CA ASP A 109 -16.47 -6.51 7.85
C ASP A 109 -17.08 -7.85 8.27
N ARG A 110 -16.71 -8.36 9.46
CA ARG A 110 -17.18 -9.64 10.00
C ARG A 110 -18.70 -9.70 10.12
N ARG A 111 -19.39 -8.55 10.14
CA ARG A 111 -20.85 -8.45 10.16
C ARG A 111 -21.52 -8.67 8.80
N SER A 112 -20.75 -8.89 7.73
CA SER A 112 -21.29 -9.14 6.39
C SER A 112 -21.67 -10.61 6.15
N HIS A 113 -21.64 -11.45 7.18
CA HIS A 113 -21.80 -12.90 7.04
C HIS A 113 -22.86 -13.51 7.96
N ASP A 114 -23.95 -12.79 8.27
CA ASP A 114 -25.17 -13.37 8.85
C ASP A 114 -26.41 -12.86 8.09
N GLY A 115 -26.39 -13.04 6.77
CA GLY A 115 -27.52 -12.81 5.87
C GLY A 115 -28.35 -14.07 5.62
N GLU A 116 -28.18 -15.12 6.43
CA GLU A 116 -29.03 -16.31 6.36
C GLU A 116 -30.34 -15.99 7.08
N SER A 117 -31.31 -15.49 6.32
CA SER A 117 -32.70 -15.40 6.80
C SER A 117 -33.15 -16.82 7.11
N PRO A 118 -33.49 -17.18 8.36
CA PRO A 118 -34.04 -18.50 8.64
C PRO A 118 -35.31 -18.65 7.80
N MET A 119 -35.33 -19.69 6.97
CA MET A 119 -36.47 -20.05 6.17
C MET A 119 -37.71 -20.08 7.06
N GLN A 120 -38.73 -19.28 6.71
CA GLN A 120 -40.03 -19.36 7.35
C GLN A 120 -40.58 -20.77 7.11
N GLU A 121 -40.57 -21.56 8.17
CA GLU A 121 -41.18 -22.88 8.24
C GLU A 121 -42.69 -22.73 7.99
N ASP A 122 -43.13 -23.20 6.82
CA ASP A 122 -44.52 -23.31 6.36
C ASP A 122 -45.30 -24.20 7.33
N SER A 123 -45.76 -23.62 8.44
CA SER A 123 -46.65 -24.26 9.41
C SER A 123 -48.05 -24.33 8.83
N ARG A 124 -48.28 -25.38 8.04
CA ARG A 124 -49.60 -25.81 7.59
C ARG A 124 -50.43 -26.24 8.80
N HIS A 125 -51.41 -25.43 9.13
CA HIS A 125 -52.54 -25.76 10.00
C HIS A 125 -53.37 -26.91 9.40
N PRO A 126 -53.65 -28.01 10.13
CA PRO A 126 -54.80 -28.84 9.82
C PRO A 126 -56.01 -28.38 10.66
N THR A 127 -57.01 -27.81 10.01
CA THR A 127 -58.34 -27.61 10.60
C THR A 127 -59.05 -28.96 10.60
N ALA A 128 -59.08 -29.64 11.76
CA ALA A 128 -59.90 -30.82 11.95
C ALA A 128 -61.37 -30.39 12.08
N GLY A 129 -62.17 -30.70 11.08
CA GLY A 129 -63.62 -30.71 11.19
C GLY A 129 -64.11 -32.15 11.22
N HIS A 130 -64.76 -32.55 12.32
CA HIS A 130 -65.97 -33.37 12.39
C HIS A 130 -66.53 -33.29 13.80
#